data_AF-A0A1I2Q5F3-F1
#
_entry.id   AF-A0A1I2Q5F3-F1
#
_cell.length_a   1.000
_cell.length_b   1.000
_cell.length_c   1.000
_cell.angle_alpha   90.00
_cell.angle_beta   90.00
_cell.angle_gamma   90.00
#
_symmetry.space_group_name_H-M   'P 1'
#
loop_
_entity.id
_entity.type
_entity.pdbx_description
1 polymer ?
#
loop_
_entity_poly.entity_id
_entity_poly.type
_entity_poly.pdbx_seq_one_letter_code
_entity_poly.pdbx_strand_id
1 'polypeptide(L)'
;MFSKKSGNMAKAPASARPAGASTFSMLGSDTAITGNIEASADLHIDGRVEGDVACSALVQGESSEITGAIRAETVRIAGAVHGTIAAREVVILRTARIEGDVAYDTLTVEQGARLQGRLSPNGGQTPPAIAQLPKSHEAELVLAE
;
A
#
# COMPACT_ATOMS: atom_id res chain seq x y z
N MET A 1 -54.47 23.90 -21.52
CA MET A 1 -54.64 22.53 -21.01
C MET A 1 -53.46 21.68 -21.50
N PHE A 2 -52.72 21.15 -20.53
CA PHE A 2 -51.84 19.96 -20.48
C PHE A 2 -52.14 18.88 -21.54
N SER A 3 -51.29 17.94 -21.94
CA SER A 3 -49.87 17.60 -21.83
C SER A 3 -49.77 16.21 -22.48
N LYS A 4 -48.75 15.91 -23.29
CA LYS A 4 -48.19 14.54 -23.31
C LYS A 4 -46.75 14.53 -23.82
N LYS A 5 -45.88 14.25 -22.86
CA LYS A 5 -44.45 13.97 -22.94
C LYS A 5 -44.24 12.47 -23.14
N SER A 6 -43.31 12.09 -24.00
CA SER A 6 -42.50 10.86 -23.95
C SER A 6 -41.25 11.20 -24.77
N GLY A 7 -40.06 11.44 -24.19
CA GLY A 7 -39.25 10.48 -23.43
C GLY A 7 -38.45 9.66 -24.45
N ASN A 8 -37.12 9.53 -24.46
CA ASN A 8 -36.02 9.99 -23.62
C ASN A 8 -34.74 9.58 -24.38
N MET A 9 -33.66 10.36 -24.22
CA MET A 9 -32.24 9.93 -24.27
C MET A 9 -31.69 9.11 -25.45
N ALA A 10 -30.89 9.79 -26.27
CA ALA A 10 -29.63 9.24 -26.78
C ALA A 10 -28.50 10.25 -26.51
N LYS A 11 -28.12 10.37 -25.23
CA LYS A 11 -26.89 11.06 -24.81
C LYS A 11 -25.81 10.00 -24.67
N ALA A 12 -25.16 9.64 -25.77
CA ALA A 12 -23.91 8.87 -25.71
C ALA A 12 -22.78 9.86 -25.36
N PRO A 13 -22.10 9.73 -24.20
CA PRO A 13 -20.98 10.58 -23.88
C PRO A 13 -19.77 10.19 -24.73
N ALA A 14 -19.06 11.21 -25.21
CA ALA A 14 -17.75 11.10 -25.82
C ALA A 14 -16.73 10.51 -24.84
N SER A 15 -16.02 9.44 -25.22
CA SER A 15 -14.68 9.14 -24.70
C SER A 15 -14.04 7.97 -25.45
N ALA A 16 -13.17 8.29 -26.41
CA ALA A 16 -12.02 7.44 -26.73
C ALA A 16 -10.96 8.33 -27.39
N ARG A 17 -10.42 9.29 -26.62
CA ARG A 17 -9.07 9.78 -26.92
C ARG A 17 -8.13 8.61 -26.61
N PRO A 18 -7.17 8.27 -27.48
CA PRO A 18 -6.08 7.38 -27.09
C PRO A 18 -5.22 8.17 -26.11
N ALA A 19 -5.57 8.13 -24.83
CA ALA A 19 -4.67 8.53 -23.78
C ALA A 19 -3.45 7.61 -23.92
N GLY A 20 -2.27 8.23 -24.03
CA GLY A 20 -1.01 7.51 -24.20
C GLY A 20 -0.97 6.33 -23.26
N ALA A 21 -0.61 5.17 -23.81
CA ALA A 21 -0.61 3.89 -23.10
C ALA A 21 0.14 4.04 -21.78
N SER A 22 -0.61 4.28 -20.70
CA SER A 22 -0.16 3.97 -19.35
C SER A 22 0.00 2.47 -19.37
N THR A 23 1.23 2.00 -19.50
CA THR A 23 1.56 0.58 -19.53
C THR A 23 1.33 0.03 -18.13
N PHE A 24 0.07 -0.25 -17.79
CA PHE A 24 -0.25 -0.97 -16.58
C PHE A 24 -0.22 -2.46 -16.91
N SER A 25 0.34 -3.26 -16.02
CA SER A 25 0.31 -4.71 -16.08
C SER A 25 -0.57 -5.20 -14.93
N MET A 26 -1.53 -6.08 -15.22
CA MET A 26 -2.43 -6.62 -14.21
C MET A 26 -2.36 -8.14 -14.24
N LEU A 27 -2.13 -8.73 -13.08
CA LEU A 27 -2.08 -10.17 -12.87
C LEU A 27 -3.36 -10.58 -12.17
N GLY A 28 -4.12 -11.48 -12.77
CA GLY A 28 -5.39 -11.96 -12.20
C GLY A 28 -5.19 -12.88 -11.01
N SER A 29 -6.28 -13.13 -10.27
CA SER A 29 -6.27 -13.90 -9.01
C SER A 29 -5.90 -15.36 -9.12
N ASP A 30 -6.10 -15.96 -10.29
CA ASP A 30 -5.71 -17.34 -10.57
C ASP A 30 -4.28 -17.47 -11.13
N THR A 31 -3.49 -16.38 -11.05
CA THR A 31 -2.10 -16.39 -11.53
C THR A 31 -1.16 -16.69 -10.37
N ALA A 32 -0.30 -17.70 -10.55
CA ALA A 32 0.85 -17.95 -9.68
C ALA A 32 2.12 -17.69 -10.47
N ILE A 33 2.98 -16.79 -9.97
CA ILE A 33 4.28 -16.53 -10.58
C ILE A 33 5.39 -17.03 -9.68
N THR A 34 6.30 -17.80 -10.26
CA THR A 34 7.54 -18.23 -9.62
C THR A 34 8.73 -17.72 -10.43
N GLY A 35 9.64 -16.96 -9.81
CA GLY A 35 10.85 -16.45 -10.47
C GLY A 35 11.08 -14.94 -10.31
N ASN A 36 11.82 -14.34 -11.26
CA ASN A 36 12.12 -12.92 -11.26
C ASN A 36 11.17 -12.13 -12.16
N ILE A 37 10.57 -11.07 -11.63
CA ILE A 37 9.68 -10.17 -12.35
C ILE A 37 10.35 -8.80 -12.43
N GLU A 38 10.50 -8.27 -13.64
CA GLU A 38 10.95 -6.89 -13.85
C GLU A 38 9.87 -6.13 -14.64
N ALA A 39 9.35 -5.05 -14.06
CA ALA A 39 8.35 -4.20 -14.68
C ALA A 39 8.76 -2.73 -14.62
N SER A 40 8.85 -2.06 -15.76
CA SER A 40 9.23 -0.64 -15.83
C SER A 40 8.06 0.31 -15.53
N ALA A 41 6.87 -0.21 -15.21
CA ALA A 41 5.65 0.56 -15.05
C ALA A 41 4.78 -0.01 -13.93
N ASP A 42 3.53 0.44 -13.84
CA ASP A 42 2.60 0.07 -12.77
C ASP A 42 2.21 -1.40 -12.86
N LEU A 43 2.43 -2.13 -11.77
CA LEU A 43 2.14 -3.56 -11.65
C LEU A 43 1.03 -3.78 -10.62
N HIS A 44 -0.11 -4.29 -11.08
CA HIS A 44 -1.20 -4.73 -10.23
C HIS A 44 -1.15 -6.24 -10.08
N ILE A 45 -1.08 -6.72 -8.83
CA ILE A 45 -0.99 -8.15 -8.53
C ILE A 45 -2.20 -8.56 -7.71
N ASP A 46 -3.05 -9.39 -8.30
CA ASP A 46 -4.17 -10.05 -7.61
C ASP A 46 -3.93 -11.53 -7.32
N GLY A 47 -2.73 -12.09 -7.54
CA GLY A 47 -2.49 -13.54 -7.43
C GLY A 47 -1.51 -13.97 -6.33
N ARG A 48 -0.85 -15.11 -6.56
CA ARG A 48 0.29 -15.58 -5.75
C ARG A 48 1.60 -15.25 -6.44
N VAL A 49 2.57 -14.72 -5.72
CA VAL A 49 3.90 -14.42 -6.25
C VAL A 49 4.97 -15.01 -5.34
N GLU A 50 5.85 -15.82 -5.90
CA GLU A 50 6.96 -16.46 -5.22
C GLU A 50 8.27 -16.10 -5.93
N GLY A 51 9.03 -15.14 -5.40
CA GLY A 51 10.33 -14.75 -5.96
C GLY A 51 10.69 -13.28 -5.81
N ASP A 52 11.53 -12.80 -6.73
CA ASP A 52 12.05 -11.43 -6.74
C ASP A 52 11.19 -10.54 -7.65
N VAL A 53 10.63 -9.47 -7.11
CA VAL A 53 9.80 -8.52 -7.87
C VAL A 53 10.49 -7.17 -7.89
N ALA A 54 10.86 -6.69 -9.08
CA ALA A 54 11.39 -5.36 -9.31
C ALA A 54 10.41 -4.55 -10.17
N CYS A 55 9.85 -3.49 -9.62
CA CYS A 55 8.93 -2.63 -10.39
C CYS A 55 9.00 -1.15 -9.99
N SER A 56 8.45 -0.25 -10.80
CA SER A 56 8.38 1.17 -10.41
C SER A 56 7.29 1.38 -9.35
N ALA A 57 6.07 0.91 -9.63
CA ALA A 57 4.95 0.99 -8.70
C ALA A 57 4.26 -0.37 -8.59
N LEU A 58 4.10 -0.85 -7.36
CA LEU A 58 3.39 -2.09 -7.05
C LEU A 58 2.06 -1.79 -6.36
N VAL A 59 0.98 -2.35 -6.88
CA VAL A 59 -0.32 -2.39 -6.22
C VAL A 59 -0.71 -3.84 -6.00
N GLN A 60 -0.80 -4.21 -4.74
CA GLN A 60 -1.21 -5.55 -4.33
C GLN A 60 -2.69 -5.55 -3.93
N GLY A 61 -3.47 -6.44 -4.53
CA GLY A 61 -4.89 -6.63 -4.21
C GLY A 61 -5.14 -7.37 -2.88
N GLU A 62 -6.36 -7.30 -2.35
CA GLU A 62 -6.71 -7.86 -1.03
C GLU A 62 -6.58 -9.38 -0.95
N SER A 63 -6.85 -10.07 -2.05
CA SER A 63 -6.84 -11.55 -2.14
C SER A 63 -5.48 -12.14 -2.52
N SER A 64 -4.46 -11.31 -2.68
CA SER A 64 -3.15 -11.72 -3.18
C SER A 64 -2.17 -12.06 -2.04
N GLU A 65 -1.21 -12.92 -2.36
CA GLU A 65 -0.18 -13.40 -1.43
C GLU A 65 1.20 -13.30 -2.11
N ILE A 66 2.12 -12.56 -1.51
CA ILE A 66 3.47 -12.38 -2.04
C ILE A 66 4.48 -12.98 -1.06
N THR A 67 5.29 -13.92 -1.54
CA THR A 67 6.40 -14.52 -0.81
C THR A 67 7.71 -14.24 -1.52
N GLY A 68 8.63 -13.50 -0.90
CA GLY A 68 9.94 -13.24 -1.47
C GLY A 68 10.49 -11.84 -1.22
N ALA A 69 11.29 -11.35 -2.16
CA ALA A 69 11.94 -10.05 -2.09
C ALA A 69 11.30 -9.05 -3.05
N ILE A 70 10.69 -8.00 -2.51
CA ILE A 70 10.02 -6.96 -3.28
C ILE A 70 10.91 -5.71 -3.32
N ARG A 71 11.19 -5.20 -4.52
CA ARG A 71 11.92 -3.94 -4.76
C ARG A 71 11.06 -3.03 -5.63
N ALA A 72 10.61 -1.91 -5.09
CA ALA A 72 9.90 -0.91 -5.88
C ALA A 72 10.09 0.51 -5.39
N GLU A 73 9.72 1.52 -6.18
CA GLU A 73 9.72 2.91 -5.70
C GLU A 73 8.51 3.17 -4.79
N THR A 74 7.32 2.81 -5.26
CA THR A 74 6.07 2.92 -4.49
C THR A 74 5.39 1.57 -4.36
N VAL A 75 4.98 1.18 -3.16
CA VAL A 75 4.29 -0.08 -2.88
C VAL A 75 2.99 0.18 -2.13
N ARG A 76 1.89 -0.36 -2.62
CA ARG A 76 0.57 -0.37 -1.97
C ARG A 76 0.17 -1.79 -1.65
N ILE A 77 -0.04 -2.09 -0.36
CA ILE A 77 -0.31 -3.44 0.13
C ILE A 77 -1.75 -3.49 0.65
N ALA A 78 -2.57 -4.36 0.07
CA ALA A 78 -3.91 -4.68 0.58
C ALA A 78 -4.05 -6.13 1.09
N GLY A 79 -3.15 -7.02 0.68
CA GLY A 79 -3.20 -8.46 0.95
C GLY A 79 -2.13 -8.95 1.93
N ALA A 80 -1.71 -10.22 1.77
CA ALA A 80 -0.69 -10.85 2.59
C ALA A 80 0.70 -10.77 1.94
N VAL A 81 1.73 -10.45 2.72
CA VAL A 81 3.13 -10.42 2.27
C VAL A 81 4.02 -11.13 3.29
N HIS A 82 4.83 -12.06 2.82
CA HIS A 82 5.80 -12.80 3.60
C HIS A 82 7.20 -12.62 2.99
N GLY A 83 8.14 -12.00 3.71
CA GLY A 83 9.52 -11.85 3.25
C GLY A 83 10.11 -10.45 3.44
N THR A 84 10.91 -10.01 2.48
CA THR A 84 11.64 -8.74 2.56
C THR A 84 11.07 -7.72 1.57
N ILE A 85 10.64 -6.57 2.06
CA ILE A 85 10.12 -5.48 1.24
C ILE A 85 11.14 -4.35 1.28
N ALA A 86 11.56 -3.86 0.13
CA ALA A 86 12.43 -2.70 0.00
C ALA A 86 11.78 -1.70 -0.96
N ALA A 87 11.29 -0.59 -0.42
CA ALA A 87 10.72 0.46 -1.25
C ALA A 87 11.02 1.86 -0.72
N ARG A 88 10.77 2.91 -1.52
CA ARG A 88 10.87 4.28 -1.01
C ARG A 88 9.60 4.66 -0.26
N GLU A 89 8.44 4.47 -0.91
CA GLU A 89 7.14 4.77 -0.34
C GLU A 89 6.34 3.49 -0.14
N VAL A 90 5.90 3.23 1.10
CA VAL A 90 5.07 2.07 1.44
C VAL A 90 3.74 2.55 2.01
N VAL A 91 2.66 2.09 1.40
CA VAL A 91 1.28 2.36 1.83
C VAL A 91 0.63 1.03 2.21
N ILE A 92 0.30 0.89 3.49
CA ILE A 92 -0.32 -0.30 4.04
C ILE A 92 -1.81 -0.01 4.25
N LEU A 93 -2.68 -0.73 3.55
CA LEU A 93 -4.14 -0.57 3.63
C LEU A 93 -4.72 -1.36 4.82
N ARG A 94 -5.98 -1.07 5.17
CA ARG A 94 -6.66 -1.63 6.35
C ARG A 94 -6.68 -3.17 6.45
N THR A 95 -6.60 -3.90 5.34
CA THR A 95 -6.68 -5.38 5.28
C THR A 95 -5.31 -6.04 5.21
N ALA A 96 -4.24 -5.26 5.05
CA ALA A 96 -2.91 -5.78 4.80
C ALA A 96 -2.34 -6.56 5.98
N ARG A 97 -1.62 -7.64 5.66
CA ARG A 97 -0.88 -8.48 6.61
C ARG A 97 0.54 -8.63 6.11
N ILE A 98 1.49 -8.10 6.85
CA ILE A 98 2.91 -8.16 6.46
C ILE A 98 3.67 -8.91 7.53
N GLU A 99 4.39 -9.95 7.12
CA GLU A 99 5.24 -10.78 7.96
C GLU A 99 6.67 -10.78 7.41
N GLY A 100 7.57 -10.02 8.03
CA GLY A 100 8.98 -9.98 7.66
C GLY A 100 9.66 -8.62 7.82
N ASP A 101 10.73 -8.41 7.05
CA ASP A 101 11.57 -7.21 7.14
C ASP A 101 11.12 -6.17 6.09
N VAL A 102 10.80 -4.95 6.52
CA VAL A 102 10.38 -3.87 5.62
C VAL A 102 11.37 -2.73 5.72
N ALA A 103 12.09 -2.49 4.62
CA ALA A 103 12.91 -1.32 4.39
C ALA A 103 12.14 -0.26 3.62
N TYR A 104 12.02 0.94 4.21
CA TYR A 104 11.24 2.04 3.63
C TYR A 104 11.86 3.41 3.93
N ASP A 105 11.50 4.42 3.14
CA ASP A 105 11.84 5.82 3.43
C ASP A 105 10.62 6.55 4.03
N THR A 106 9.45 6.37 3.42
CA THR A 106 8.15 6.90 3.87
C THR A 106 7.16 5.76 4.06
N LEU A 107 6.54 5.68 5.25
CA LEU A 107 5.54 4.67 5.58
C LEU A 107 4.21 5.31 5.95
N THR A 108 3.14 4.90 5.26
CA THR A 108 1.76 5.26 5.58
C THR A 108 1.00 3.99 5.95
N VAL A 109 0.32 4.00 7.10
CA VAL A 109 -0.43 2.85 7.60
C VAL A 109 -1.87 3.26 7.86
N GLU A 110 -2.81 2.59 7.21
CA GLU A 110 -4.23 2.74 7.47
C GLU A 110 -4.68 1.95 8.72
N GLN A 111 -5.76 2.43 9.34
CA GLN A 111 -6.32 1.79 10.53
C GLN A 111 -6.84 0.38 10.20
N GLY A 112 -6.32 -0.62 10.92
CA GLY A 112 -6.69 -2.03 10.76
C GLY A 112 -5.58 -2.91 10.17
N ALA A 113 -4.54 -2.31 9.58
CA ALA A 113 -3.39 -3.02 9.07
C ALA A 113 -2.64 -3.80 10.18
N ARG A 114 -2.15 -4.99 9.84
CA ARG A 114 -1.31 -5.79 10.73
C ARG A 114 0.08 -5.94 10.12
N LEU A 115 1.09 -5.49 10.84
CA LEU A 115 2.48 -5.67 10.46
C LEU A 115 3.21 -6.38 11.59
N GLN A 116 3.88 -7.47 11.26
CA GLN A 116 4.64 -8.31 12.16
C GLN A 116 6.05 -8.49 11.58
N GLY A 117 7.04 -7.87 12.21
CA GLY A 117 8.43 -8.02 11.80
C GLY A 117 9.25 -6.78 12.08
N ARG A 118 10.34 -6.62 11.34
CA ARG A 118 11.31 -5.55 11.58
C ARG A 118 11.15 -4.46 10.54
N LEU A 119 10.97 -3.24 11.01
CA LEU A 119 10.93 -2.03 10.21
C LEU A 119 12.31 -1.38 10.21
N SER A 120 12.94 -1.27 9.04
CA SER A 120 14.26 -0.67 8.86
C SER A 120 14.15 0.57 7.98
N PRO A 121 13.99 1.77 8.55
CA PRO A 121 13.99 2.98 7.75
C PRO A 121 15.34 3.18 7.04
N ASN A 122 15.35 3.31 5.71
CA ASN A 122 16.58 3.26 4.88
C ASN A 122 17.44 4.53 4.91
N GLY A 123 16.93 5.62 5.49
CA GLY A 123 17.75 6.75 5.86
C GLY A 123 17.04 8.09 5.72
N GLY A 124 16.83 8.74 6.87
CA GLY A 124 16.84 10.20 6.92
C GLY A 124 15.53 10.92 7.18
N GLN A 125 14.72 10.46 8.15
CA GLN A 125 14.10 11.34 9.15
C GLN A 125 13.28 10.54 10.15
N THR A 126 13.75 10.51 11.39
CA THR A 126 12.89 10.41 12.56
C THR A 126 11.87 11.55 12.48
N PRO A 127 10.56 11.31 12.41
CA PRO A 127 9.59 12.35 12.73
C PRO A 127 9.83 12.79 14.17
N PRO A 128 9.96 14.09 14.48
CA PRO A 128 10.08 14.52 15.86
C PRO A 128 8.77 14.20 16.60
N ALA A 129 8.92 13.58 17.77
CA ALA A 129 8.04 13.69 18.93
C ALA A 129 6.55 13.28 18.80
N ILE A 130 6.22 12.07 19.26
CA ILE A 130 4.97 11.79 20.02
C ILE A 130 5.19 10.91 21.26
N ALA A 131 6.40 10.86 21.81
CA ALA A 131 6.67 10.13 23.05
C ALA A 131 6.86 11.10 24.22
N GLN A 132 5.77 11.67 24.74
CA GLN A 132 5.65 12.07 26.15
C GLN A 132 4.17 12.31 26.48
N LEU A 133 3.46 11.23 26.80
CA LEU A 133 2.33 11.32 27.73
C LEU A 133 2.96 11.39 29.14
N PRO A 134 2.87 12.50 29.88
CA PRO A 134 3.23 12.48 31.29
C PRO A 134 2.18 11.64 32.02
N LYS A 135 2.60 10.47 32.51
CA LYS A 135 1.85 9.75 33.54
C LYS A 135 1.84 10.63 34.79
N SER A 136 0.64 10.89 35.26
CA SER A 136 0.30 11.50 36.54
C SER A 136 0.75 10.64 37.74
N HIS A 137 0.82 11.30 38.91
CA HIS A 137 1.30 10.86 40.24
C HIS A 137 2.82 10.97 40.41
N GLU A 138 3.36 11.69 41.39
CA GLU A 138 3.02 11.62 42.83
C GLU A 138 2.98 13.01 43.52
N ALA A 139 2.07 13.13 44.47
CA ALA A 139 2.03 14.20 45.47
C ALA A 139 2.99 13.87 46.61
N GLU A 140 3.68 14.86 47.18
CA GLU A 140 3.74 15.02 48.65
C GLU A 140 4.16 16.45 49.03
N LEU A 141 3.46 16.98 50.03
CA LEU A 141 3.73 18.20 50.78
C LEU A 141 5.11 18.16 51.47
N VAL A 142 5.66 19.32 51.86
CA VAL A 142 5.79 19.79 53.27
C VAL A 142 6.85 20.91 53.40
N LEU A 143 6.49 21.83 54.31
CA LEU A 143 7.09 23.03 54.88
C LEU A 143 8.61 23.09 55.18
N ALA A 144 9.01 24.35 55.46
CA ALA A 144 10.07 24.84 56.37
C ALA A 144 11.47 24.95 55.73
N GLU A 145 12.26 26.02 55.89
CA GLU A 145 12.31 27.13 56.86
C GLU A 145 12.51 28.49 56.16
#